data_AF-A0ABD1PHC1-F1
#
_entry.id   AF-A0ABD1PHC1-F1
#
_cell.length_a   1.000
_cell.length_b   1.000
_cell.length_c   1.000
_cell.angle_alpha   90.00
_cell.angle_beta   90.00
_cell.angle_gamma   90.00
#
_symmetry.space_group_name_H-M   'P 1'
#
loop_
_entity.id
_entity.type
_entity.pdbx_description
1 polymer ?
#
loop_
_entity_poly.entity_id
_entity_poly.type
_entity_poly.pdbx_seq_one_letter_code
_entity_poly.pdbx_strand_id
1 'polypeptide(L)'
;MDTQVLARRETPILVAAKMGILEMVQKILDKFPVAIQDMDSSGKNVLMLAAENRQTTVFDYLVEKKLPEFVFHQLDDQGNSILHLAAMLEELLPWRIPGAALQMQWEIKWYKHVKHSVPPLCFAHNNAKGETPRKIFEQTHQKLVKDGTDWLIKTSESCSVIAALIATVAFASSATVPGGLKEETGYPVLENHPAFHVFSITSLVALTLAVTALVFFLSIITSRCQERDFKLTLPRMLLLGLTSLFASIVAMLISFCAGHTFILIDKLRFAAIPIYAVACIPVAFFALVQLPLYFDLLWATLIKVPLRSYKVFNH
;
A
#
# COMPACT_ATOMS: atom_id res chain seq x y z
N MET A 1 -34.74 35.03 -33.54
CA MET A 1 -34.27 33.64 -33.64
C MET A 1 -32.85 33.66 -33.13
N ASP A 2 -32.69 33.72 -31.80
CA ASP A 2 -31.40 33.84 -31.12
C ASP A 2 -31.36 32.78 -30.03
N THR A 3 -31.13 31.54 -30.45
CA THR A 3 -30.67 30.47 -29.55
C THR A 3 -29.23 30.78 -29.20
N GLN A 4 -29.04 31.67 -28.22
CA GLN A 4 -27.79 31.78 -27.49
C GLN A 4 -27.45 30.38 -26.98
N VAL A 5 -26.32 29.89 -27.48
CA VAL A 5 -25.59 28.73 -26.96
C VAL A 5 -25.41 28.98 -25.46
N LEU A 6 -26.30 28.41 -24.66
CA LEU A 6 -26.20 28.40 -23.21
C LEU A 6 -24.94 27.57 -22.93
N ALA A 7 -23.81 28.25 -22.73
CA ALA A 7 -22.60 27.62 -22.25
C ALA A 7 -23.00 26.83 -20.99
N ARG A 8 -23.08 25.50 -21.09
CA ARG A 8 -23.53 24.61 -20.02
C ARG A 8 -22.58 24.80 -18.83
N ARG A 9 -22.98 25.65 -17.89
CA ARG A 9 -22.25 25.92 -16.64
C ARG A 9 -22.25 24.63 -15.82
N GLU A 10 -21.09 24.23 -15.29
CA GLU A 10 -21.01 23.15 -14.30
C GLU A 10 -22.02 23.43 -13.18
N THR A 11 -23.03 22.56 -13.02
CA THR A 11 -24.07 22.76 -12.01
C THR A 11 -23.52 22.42 -10.62
N PRO A 12 -24.12 22.94 -9.53
CA PRO A 12 -23.59 22.73 -8.18
C PRO A 12 -23.42 21.26 -7.79
N ILE A 13 -24.29 20.37 -8.29
CA ILE A 13 -24.20 18.93 -8.02
C ILE A 13 -23.00 18.30 -8.74
N LEU A 14 -22.70 18.72 -9.97
CA LEU A 14 -21.57 18.23 -10.75
C LEU A 14 -20.24 18.65 -10.11
N VAL A 15 -20.15 19.92 -9.66
CA VAL A 15 -18.98 20.41 -8.93
C VAL A 15 -18.80 19.66 -7.60
N ALA A 16 -19.89 19.48 -6.84
CA ALA A 16 -19.84 18.76 -5.57
C ALA A 16 -19.38 17.30 -5.77
N ALA A 17 -19.87 16.63 -6.81
CA ALA A 17 -19.48 15.25 -7.12
C ALA A 17 -18.05 15.13 -7.64
N LYS A 18 -17.56 16.11 -8.42
CA LYS A 18 -16.16 16.20 -8.86
C LYS A 18 -15.21 16.40 -7.67
N MET A 19 -15.62 17.26 -6.73
CA MET A 19 -14.83 17.62 -5.55
C MET A 19 -14.94 16.63 -4.38
N GLY A 20 -15.89 15.70 -4.40
CA GLY A 20 -16.08 14.68 -3.35
C GLY A 20 -16.89 15.16 -2.14
N ILE A 21 -17.69 16.22 -2.27
CA ILE A 21 -18.45 16.83 -1.17
C ILE A 21 -19.81 16.12 -1.04
N LEU A 22 -19.83 14.97 -0.35
CA LEU A 22 -21.00 14.11 -0.21
C LEU A 22 -22.22 14.84 0.36
N GLU A 23 -22.03 15.69 1.38
CA GLU A 23 -23.10 16.40 2.06
C GLU A 23 -23.84 17.38 1.12
N MET A 24 -23.12 17.94 0.15
CA MET A 24 -23.70 18.81 -0.86
C MET A 24 -24.48 18.01 -1.88
N VAL A 25 -23.94 16.88 -2.35
CA VAL A 25 -24.64 15.96 -3.27
C VAL A 25 -25.95 15.48 -2.64
N GLN A 26 -25.92 15.07 -1.36
CA GLN A 26 -27.10 14.65 -0.60
C GLN A 26 -28.15 15.76 -0.53
N LYS A 27 -27.77 16.93 0.00
CA LYS A 27 -28.70 18.06 0.17
C LYS A 27 -29.32 18.53 -1.15
N ILE A 28 -28.55 18.49 -2.25
CA ILE A 28 -29.06 18.89 -3.55
C ILE A 28 -30.07 17.86 -4.06
N LEU A 29 -29.76 16.57 -4.00
CA LEU A 29 -30.68 15.53 -4.48
C LEU A 29 -31.95 15.42 -3.62
N ASP A 30 -31.88 15.72 -2.33
CA ASP A 30 -33.05 15.73 -1.45
C ASP A 30 -33.99 16.91 -1.76
N LYS A 31 -33.45 18.08 -2.12
CA LYS A 31 -34.25 19.27 -2.47
C LYS A 31 -34.66 19.33 -3.94
N PHE A 32 -33.78 18.87 -4.82
CA PHE A 32 -33.90 18.95 -6.28
C PHE A 32 -33.50 17.61 -6.91
N PRO A 33 -34.36 16.57 -6.83
CA PRO A 33 -34.05 15.24 -7.39
C PRO A 33 -33.74 15.27 -8.91
N VAL A 34 -34.32 16.25 -9.62
CA VAL A 34 -34.12 16.44 -11.07
C VAL A 34 -32.67 16.75 -11.43
N ALA A 35 -31.88 17.29 -10.48
CA ALA A 35 -30.45 17.59 -10.70
C ALA A 35 -29.61 16.35 -11.05
N ILE A 36 -30.12 15.13 -10.84
CA ILE A 36 -29.48 13.89 -11.30
C ILE A 36 -29.31 13.83 -12.83
N GLN A 37 -30.14 14.59 -13.58
CA GLN A 37 -30.10 14.67 -15.05
C GLN A 37 -29.09 15.69 -15.57
N ASP A 38 -28.48 16.48 -14.69
CA ASP A 38 -27.49 17.48 -15.09
C ASP A 38 -26.27 16.80 -15.72
N MET A 39 -25.74 17.43 -16.76
CA MET A 39 -24.53 17.01 -17.45
C MET A 39 -23.59 18.18 -17.60
N ASP A 40 -22.28 17.90 -17.56
CA ASP A 40 -21.26 18.91 -17.81
C ASP A 40 -21.16 19.27 -19.31
N SER A 41 -20.20 20.13 -19.64
CA SER A 41 -19.92 20.53 -21.02
C SER A 41 -19.39 19.40 -21.91
N SER A 42 -19.00 18.26 -21.31
CA SER A 42 -18.47 17.08 -21.99
C SER A 42 -19.48 15.92 -22.02
N GLY A 43 -20.73 16.15 -21.62
CA GLY A 43 -21.78 15.12 -21.59
C GLY A 43 -21.68 14.15 -20.41
N LYS A 44 -20.84 14.41 -19.41
CA LYS A 44 -20.68 13.56 -18.22
C LYS A 44 -21.74 13.89 -17.19
N ASN A 45 -22.39 12.86 -16.66
CA ASN A 45 -23.32 13.00 -15.54
C ASN A 45 -22.58 12.97 -14.18
N VAL A 46 -23.34 13.18 -13.10
CA VAL A 46 -22.82 13.20 -11.72
C VAL A 46 -22.06 11.92 -11.32
N LEU A 47 -22.53 10.74 -11.76
CA LEU A 47 -21.93 9.46 -11.43
C LEU A 47 -20.60 9.27 -12.18
N MET A 48 -20.56 9.66 -13.45
CA MET A 48 -19.35 9.66 -14.29
C MET A 48 -18.26 10.59 -13.72
N LEU A 49 -18.63 11.80 -13.28
CA LEU A 49 -17.70 12.74 -12.65
C LEU A 49 -17.16 12.21 -11.32
N ALA A 50 -18.00 11.63 -10.48
CA ALA A 50 -17.56 10.98 -9.25
C ALA A 50 -16.56 9.85 -9.55
N ALA A 51 -16.81 9.09 -10.62
CA ALA A 51 -15.96 7.97 -10.98
C ALA A 51 -14.60 8.38 -11.57
N GLU A 52 -14.62 9.34 -12.49
CA GLU A 52 -13.43 9.95 -13.09
C GLU A 52 -12.50 10.50 -12.00
N ASN A 53 -13.06 11.26 -11.05
CA ASN A 53 -12.30 11.96 -10.02
C ASN A 53 -12.03 11.13 -8.75
N ARG A 54 -12.26 9.81 -8.82
CA ARG A 54 -12.01 8.87 -7.71
C ARG A 54 -12.72 9.23 -6.40
N GLN A 55 -13.93 9.80 -6.48
CA GLN A 55 -14.72 10.16 -5.30
C GLN A 55 -15.53 8.97 -4.78
N THR A 56 -14.86 8.06 -4.09
CA THR A 56 -15.44 6.83 -3.56
C THR A 56 -16.73 7.03 -2.76
N THR A 57 -16.72 7.95 -1.80
CA THR A 57 -17.87 8.20 -0.92
C THR A 57 -19.09 8.70 -1.68
N VAL A 58 -18.89 9.57 -2.66
CA VAL A 58 -19.96 10.08 -3.52
C VAL A 58 -20.44 8.98 -4.48
N PHE A 59 -19.52 8.24 -5.08
CA PHE A 59 -19.83 7.15 -6.01
C PHE A 59 -20.67 6.06 -5.34
N ASP A 60 -20.27 5.60 -4.15
CA ASP A 60 -20.99 4.57 -3.40
C ASP A 60 -22.39 5.03 -3.02
N TYR A 61 -22.52 6.26 -2.51
CA TYR A 61 -23.82 6.85 -2.21
C TYR A 61 -24.75 6.91 -3.43
N LEU A 62 -24.22 7.30 -4.58
CA LEU A 62 -24.98 7.38 -5.83
C LEU A 62 -25.42 5.99 -6.32
N VAL A 63 -24.55 4.98 -6.26
CA VAL A 63 -24.89 3.61 -6.65
C VAL A 63 -25.97 3.01 -5.73
N GLU A 64 -25.89 3.27 -4.42
CA GLU A 64 -26.86 2.77 -3.42
C GLU A 64 -28.25 3.41 -3.55
N LYS A 65 -28.35 4.63 -4.09
CA LYS A 65 -29.60 5.38 -4.30
C LYS A 65 -30.58 4.74 -5.30
N LYS A 66 -30.24 3.61 -5.94
CA LYS A 66 -31.01 2.95 -7.01
C LYS A 66 -31.37 3.93 -8.13
N LEU A 67 -30.35 4.56 -8.70
CA LEU A 67 -30.51 5.54 -9.77
C LEU A 67 -31.23 4.94 -10.98
N PRO A 68 -31.93 5.77 -11.78
CA PRO A 68 -32.51 5.33 -13.04
C PRO A 68 -31.47 4.71 -13.97
N GLU A 69 -31.85 3.68 -14.74
CA GLU A 69 -30.93 2.93 -15.61
C GLU A 69 -30.18 3.83 -16.61
N PHE A 70 -30.82 4.88 -17.13
CA PHE A 70 -30.20 5.79 -18.10
C PHE A 70 -28.90 6.43 -17.58
N VAL A 71 -28.76 6.62 -16.26
CA VAL A 71 -27.56 7.22 -15.66
C VAL A 71 -26.34 6.32 -15.87
N PHE A 72 -26.53 5.00 -15.86
CA PHE A 72 -25.46 4.03 -16.07
C PHE A 72 -25.09 3.85 -17.55
N HIS A 73 -26.02 4.13 -18.45
CA HIS A 73 -25.84 3.97 -19.90
C HIS A 73 -25.37 5.23 -20.62
N GLN A 74 -25.25 6.36 -19.90
CA GLN A 74 -24.75 7.61 -20.44
C GLN A 74 -23.31 7.47 -20.95
N LEU A 75 -23.05 8.13 -22.08
CA LEU A 75 -21.72 8.28 -22.67
C LEU A 75 -21.35 9.76 -22.68
N ASP A 76 -20.06 10.06 -22.55
CA ASP A 76 -19.54 11.41 -22.77
C ASP A 76 -19.47 11.75 -24.27
N ASP A 77 -19.09 12.98 -24.61
CA ASP A 77 -18.98 13.45 -25.99
C ASP A 77 -17.96 12.66 -26.84
N GLN A 78 -17.08 11.89 -26.21
CA GLN A 78 -16.09 11.02 -26.87
C GLN A 78 -16.53 9.55 -26.90
N GLY A 79 -17.75 9.23 -26.48
CA GLY A 79 -18.25 7.86 -26.39
C GLY A 79 -17.66 7.06 -25.22
N ASN A 80 -17.02 7.72 -24.24
CA ASN A 80 -16.50 7.05 -23.05
C ASN A 80 -17.66 6.71 -22.12
N SER A 81 -17.77 5.43 -21.77
CA SER A 81 -18.59 4.99 -20.64
C SER A 81 -17.91 5.31 -19.30
N ILE A 82 -18.65 5.17 -18.20
CA ILE A 82 -18.10 5.33 -16.84
C ILE A 82 -16.85 4.47 -16.58
N LEU A 83 -16.73 3.30 -17.22
CA LEU A 83 -15.55 2.44 -17.06
C LEU A 83 -14.32 2.99 -17.78
N HIS A 84 -14.48 3.67 -18.91
CA HIS A 84 -13.37 4.34 -19.57
C HIS A 84 -12.85 5.48 -18.68
N LEU A 85 -13.76 6.26 -18.07
CA LEU A 85 -13.39 7.34 -17.15
C LEU A 85 -12.73 6.83 -15.87
N ALA A 86 -13.25 5.75 -15.28
CA ALA A 86 -12.63 5.10 -14.13
C ALA A 86 -11.30 4.41 -14.48
N ALA A 87 -11.06 4.09 -15.74
CA ALA A 87 -9.81 3.50 -16.22
C ALA A 87 -8.73 4.54 -16.54
N MET A 88 -9.13 5.79 -16.78
CA MET A 88 -8.22 6.86 -17.16
C MET A 88 -7.54 7.45 -15.92
N LEU A 89 -6.22 7.60 -15.98
CA LEU A 89 -5.43 8.30 -14.99
C LEU A 89 -5.06 9.68 -15.54
N GLU A 90 -5.61 10.74 -14.96
CA GLU A 90 -5.19 12.11 -15.25
C GLU A 90 -3.92 12.47 -14.47
N GLU A 91 -3.20 13.52 -14.91
CA GLU A 91 -1.89 13.93 -14.35
C GLU A 91 -1.94 14.29 -12.86
N LEU A 92 -3.13 14.65 -12.33
CA LEU A 92 -3.31 14.96 -10.92
C LEU A 92 -3.48 13.68 -10.10
N LEU A 93 -2.42 13.28 -9.38
CA LEU A 93 -2.41 12.10 -8.50
C LEU A 93 -3.57 12.17 -7.49
N PRO A 94 -4.62 11.34 -7.62
CA PRO A 94 -5.83 11.51 -6.82
C PRO A 94 -5.67 11.05 -5.37
N TRP A 95 -4.67 10.20 -5.11
CA TRP A 95 -4.41 9.57 -3.82
C TRP A 95 -3.11 10.12 -3.19
N ARG A 96 -3.16 10.54 -1.92
CA ARG A 96 -1.96 10.87 -1.13
C ARG A 96 -1.42 9.62 -0.45
N ILE A 97 -0.82 8.71 -1.21
CA ILE A 97 -0.22 7.46 -0.67
C ILE A 97 1.29 7.51 -0.89
N PRO A 98 2.11 7.03 0.05
CA PRO A 98 3.54 6.88 -0.19
C PRO A 98 3.82 5.79 -1.24
N GLY A 99 4.55 6.15 -2.30
CA GLY A 99 5.08 5.20 -3.28
C GLY A 99 4.13 4.89 -4.44
N ALA A 100 4.69 4.96 -5.66
CA ALA A 100 3.97 4.71 -6.91
C ALA A 100 3.35 3.31 -6.98
N ALA A 101 3.92 2.31 -6.30
CA ALA A 101 3.38 0.95 -6.27
C ALA A 101 2.04 0.85 -5.50
N LEU A 102 1.91 1.55 -4.37
CA LEU A 102 0.67 1.59 -3.61
C LEU A 102 -0.41 2.36 -4.35
N GLN A 103 -0.03 3.45 -5.04
CA GLN A 103 -0.94 4.16 -5.94
C GLN A 103 -1.46 3.24 -7.05
N MET A 104 -0.57 2.47 -7.68
CA MET A 104 -0.98 1.50 -8.70
C MET A 104 -1.96 0.45 -8.15
N GLN A 105 -1.72 -0.04 -6.93
CA GLN A 105 -2.63 -0.96 -6.26
C GLN A 105 -4.03 -0.35 -6.08
N TRP A 106 -4.11 0.92 -5.68
CA TRP A 106 -5.38 1.61 -5.47
C TRP A 106 -6.12 1.89 -6.76
N GLU A 107 -5.43 2.28 -7.84
CA GLU A 107 -6.05 2.42 -9.16
C GLU A 107 -6.68 1.12 -9.64
N ILE A 108 -6.02 -0.02 -9.44
CA ILE A 108 -6.58 -1.34 -9.78
C ILE A 108 -7.80 -1.67 -8.91
N LYS A 109 -7.75 -1.37 -7.61
CA LYS A 109 -8.88 -1.59 -6.70
C LYS A 109 -10.07 -0.71 -7.07
N TRP A 110 -9.83 0.56 -7.36
CA TRP A 110 -10.82 1.52 -7.82
C TRP A 110 -11.50 1.07 -9.12
N TYR A 111 -10.72 0.77 -10.16
CA TYR A 111 -11.27 0.33 -11.43
C TYR A 111 -12.12 -0.95 -11.28
N LYS A 112 -11.67 -1.90 -10.45
CA LYS A 112 -12.45 -3.11 -10.14
C LYS A 112 -13.72 -2.80 -9.34
N HIS A 113 -13.67 -1.85 -8.43
CA HIS A 113 -14.82 -1.40 -7.65
C HIS A 113 -15.90 -0.84 -8.57
N VAL A 114 -15.57 0.15 -9.40
CA VAL A 114 -16.50 0.71 -10.39
C VAL A 114 -17.04 -0.37 -11.32
N LYS A 115 -16.18 -1.26 -11.81
CA LYS A 115 -16.58 -2.38 -12.67
C LYS A 115 -17.61 -3.31 -12.04
N HIS A 116 -17.53 -3.59 -10.74
CA HIS A 116 -18.50 -4.43 -10.06
C HIS A 116 -19.78 -3.69 -9.67
N SER A 117 -19.74 -2.36 -9.60
CA SER A 117 -20.87 -1.51 -9.19
C SER A 117 -21.78 -1.09 -10.35
N VAL A 118 -21.38 -1.31 -11.62
CA VAL A 118 -22.15 -0.87 -12.80
C VAL A 118 -22.66 -2.07 -13.63
N PRO A 119 -23.76 -1.90 -14.40
CA PRO A 119 -24.31 -2.98 -15.22
C PRO A 119 -23.32 -3.55 -16.27
N PRO A 120 -23.39 -4.86 -16.57
CA PRO A 120 -22.45 -5.52 -17.50
C PRO A 120 -22.42 -4.95 -18.92
N LEU A 121 -23.49 -4.31 -19.39
CA LEU A 121 -23.54 -3.68 -20.71
C LEU A 121 -22.43 -2.64 -20.90
N CYS A 122 -21.93 -2.03 -19.81
CA CYS A 122 -20.86 -1.04 -19.86
C CYS A 122 -19.49 -1.64 -20.23
N PHE A 123 -19.34 -2.98 -20.21
CA PHE A 123 -18.04 -3.67 -20.31
C PHE A 123 -17.55 -3.83 -21.74
N ALA A 124 -18.48 -3.94 -22.69
CA ALA A 124 -18.20 -4.25 -24.09
C ALA A 124 -18.27 -3.03 -25.01
N HIS A 125 -18.52 -1.83 -24.46
CA HIS A 125 -18.58 -0.60 -25.24
C HIS A 125 -17.17 -0.13 -25.58
N ASN A 126 -16.97 0.29 -26.83
CA ASN A 126 -15.76 0.96 -27.28
C ASN A 126 -16.06 2.45 -27.43
N ASN A 127 -15.11 3.30 -27.03
CA ASN A 127 -15.26 4.74 -27.24
C ASN A 127 -15.15 5.12 -28.74
N ALA A 128 -15.26 6.41 -29.06
CA ALA A 128 -15.18 6.90 -30.44
C ALA A 128 -13.85 6.57 -31.15
N LYS A 129 -12.78 6.25 -30.41
CA LYS A 129 -11.49 5.81 -30.93
C LYS A 129 -11.37 4.29 -31.10
N GLY A 130 -12.44 3.54 -30.81
CA GLY A 130 -12.45 2.08 -30.86
C GLY A 130 -11.69 1.42 -29.71
N GLU A 131 -11.45 2.13 -28.61
CA GLU A 131 -10.68 1.64 -27.47
C GLU A 131 -11.58 1.11 -26.37
N THR A 132 -11.14 0.04 -25.71
CA THR A 132 -11.83 -0.53 -24.54
C THR A 132 -11.34 0.16 -23.25
N PRO A 133 -12.12 0.11 -22.15
CA PRO A 133 -11.67 0.61 -20.85
C PRO A 133 -10.34 -0.02 -20.40
N ARG A 134 -10.14 -1.31 -20.72
CA ARG A 134 -8.93 -2.04 -20.36
C ARG A 134 -7.69 -1.49 -21.07
N LYS A 135 -7.81 -1.17 -22.35
CA LYS A 135 -6.71 -0.61 -23.15
C LYS A 135 -6.33 0.78 -22.64
N ILE A 136 -7.31 1.62 -22.31
CA ILE A 136 -7.08 2.94 -21.70
C ILE A 136 -6.34 2.80 -20.36
N PHE A 137 -6.75 1.85 -19.51
CA PHE A 137 -6.07 1.60 -18.23
C PHE A 137 -4.58 1.28 -18.46
N GLU A 138 -4.29 0.33 -19.35
CA GLU A 138 -2.92 -0.10 -19.66
C GLU A 138 -2.05 1.04 -20.20
N GLN A 139 -2.60 1.87 -21.09
CA GLN A 139 -1.87 3.01 -21.68
C GLN A 139 -1.63 4.14 -20.67
N THR A 140 -2.66 4.57 -19.95
CA THR A 140 -2.59 5.71 -19.02
C THR A 140 -1.76 5.39 -17.77
N HIS A 141 -1.72 4.13 -17.35
CA HIS A 141 -0.98 3.70 -16.15
C HIS A 141 0.44 3.21 -16.45
N GLN A 142 0.90 3.20 -17.71
CA GLN A 142 2.21 2.66 -18.08
C GLN A 142 3.37 3.30 -17.29
N LYS A 143 3.34 4.63 -17.12
CA LYS A 143 4.34 5.36 -16.32
C LYS A 143 4.26 4.96 -14.85
N LEU A 144 3.05 4.87 -14.29
CA LEU A 144 2.85 4.50 -12.89
C LEU A 144 3.31 3.06 -12.59
N VAL A 145 3.12 2.12 -13.53
CA VAL A 145 3.67 0.76 -13.43
C VAL A 145 5.20 0.78 -13.41
N LYS A 146 5.83 1.59 -14.26
CA LYS A 146 7.29 1.74 -14.27
C LYS A 146 7.81 2.33 -12.96
N ASP A 147 7.25 3.46 -12.53
CA ASP A 147 7.63 4.15 -11.30
C ASP A 147 7.37 3.26 -10.06
N GLY A 148 6.27 2.49 -10.06
CA GLY A 148 5.93 1.52 -9.02
C GLY A 148 6.89 0.33 -9.00
N THR A 149 7.33 -0.14 -10.16
CA THR A 149 8.33 -1.21 -10.29
C THR A 149 9.67 -0.75 -9.74
N ASP A 150 10.13 0.42 -10.15
CA ASP A 150 11.39 1.01 -9.68
C ASP A 150 11.36 1.24 -8.16
N TRP A 151 10.23 1.71 -7.63
CA TRP A 151 10.04 1.88 -6.19
C TRP A 151 10.11 0.55 -5.43
N LEU A 152 9.45 -0.50 -5.93
CA LEU A 152 9.48 -1.84 -5.32
C LEU A 152 10.88 -2.45 -5.33
N ILE A 153 11.60 -2.35 -6.45
CA ILE A 153 12.96 -2.88 -6.59
C ILE A 153 13.89 -2.16 -5.61
N LYS A 154 13.95 -0.82 -5.64
CA LYS A 154 14.83 -0.04 -4.75
C LYS A 154 14.55 -0.29 -3.27
N THR A 155 13.27 -0.39 -2.90
CA THR A 155 12.86 -0.70 -1.51
C THR A 155 13.30 -2.11 -1.13
N SER A 156 13.11 -3.09 -2.01
CA SER A 156 13.48 -4.49 -1.78
C SER A 156 15.00 -4.68 -1.71
N GLU A 157 15.77 -3.99 -2.55
CA GLU A 157 17.24 -3.98 -2.49
C GLU A 157 17.73 -3.43 -1.15
N SER A 158 17.22 -2.27 -0.75
CA SER A 158 17.57 -1.64 0.53
C SER A 158 17.26 -2.54 1.72
N CYS A 159 16.07 -3.17 1.73
CA CYS A 159 15.69 -4.09 2.80
C CYS A 159 16.47 -5.41 2.75
N SER A 160 16.89 -5.87 1.57
CA SER A 160 17.72 -7.07 1.42
C SER A 160 19.09 -6.88 2.03
N VAL A 161 19.71 -5.70 1.87
CA VAL A 161 20.99 -5.39 2.53
C VAL A 161 20.86 -5.50 4.05
N ILE A 162 19.79 -4.94 4.62
CA ILE A 162 19.53 -5.00 6.06
C ILE A 162 19.28 -6.44 6.53
N ALA A 163 18.46 -7.19 5.80
CA ALA A 163 18.19 -8.60 6.09
C ALA A 163 19.49 -9.45 6.04
N ALA A 164 20.34 -9.23 5.04
CA ALA A 164 21.63 -9.91 4.92
C ALA A 164 22.55 -9.59 6.10
N LEU A 165 22.66 -8.31 6.51
CA LEU A 165 23.45 -7.92 7.68
C LEU A 165 22.97 -8.61 8.95
N ILE A 166 21.65 -8.68 9.18
CA ILE A 166 21.09 -9.36 10.34
C ILE A 166 21.35 -10.87 10.27
N ALA A 167 21.18 -11.50 9.10
CA ALA A 167 21.50 -12.91 8.90
C ALA A 167 22.98 -13.19 9.21
N THR A 168 23.90 -12.35 8.75
CA THR A 168 25.33 -12.49 9.03
C THR A 168 25.63 -12.37 10.52
N VAL A 169 25.07 -11.37 11.21
CA VAL A 169 25.28 -11.19 12.67
C VAL A 169 24.67 -12.35 13.46
N ALA A 170 23.47 -12.80 13.10
CA ALA A 170 22.79 -13.93 13.75
C ALA A 170 23.55 -15.26 13.54
N PHE A 171 24.06 -15.49 12.32
CA PHE A 171 24.90 -16.64 12.01
C PHE A 171 26.21 -16.61 12.79
N ALA A 172 26.91 -15.46 12.81
CA ALA A 172 28.14 -15.30 13.58
C ALA A 172 27.92 -15.52 15.08
N SER A 173 26.83 -14.99 15.63
CA SER A 173 26.46 -15.18 17.05
C SER A 173 26.16 -16.65 17.36
N SER A 174 25.51 -17.36 16.44
CA SER A 174 25.23 -18.79 16.59
C SER A 174 26.50 -19.64 16.50
N ALA A 175 27.48 -19.23 15.69
CA ALA A 175 28.77 -19.91 15.57
C ALA A 175 29.73 -19.62 16.74
N THR A 176 29.58 -18.47 17.39
CA THR A 176 30.44 -18.01 18.50
C THR A 176 29.67 -17.98 19.82
N VAL A 177 29.36 -19.17 20.33
CA VAL A 177 28.56 -19.30 21.56
C VAL A 177 29.26 -18.65 22.78
N PRO A 178 28.53 -17.85 23.58
CA PRO A 178 29.08 -17.26 24.81
C PRO A 178 29.63 -18.35 25.74
N GLY A 179 30.82 -18.11 26.28
CA GLY A 179 31.50 -19.05 27.18
C GLY A 179 32.19 -20.24 26.50
N GLY A 180 32.05 -20.40 25.17
CA GLY A 180 32.71 -21.46 24.41
C GLY A 180 32.11 -22.86 24.64
N LEU A 181 32.82 -23.87 24.14
CA LEU A 181 32.45 -25.29 24.23
C LEU A 181 33.35 -26.00 25.24
N LYS A 182 32.80 -26.99 25.95
CA LYS A 182 33.56 -27.89 26.84
C LYS A 182 34.47 -28.77 25.98
N GLU A 183 35.77 -28.81 26.29
CA GLU A 183 36.77 -29.54 25.48
C GLU A 183 36.48 -31.04 25.37
N GLU A 184 35.93 -31.67 26.41
CA GLU A 184 35.69 -33.11 26.44
C GLU A 184 34.40 -33.55 25.73
N THR A 185 33.35 -32.71 25.75
CA THR A 185 32.01 -33.13 25.31
C THR A 185 31.48 -32.32 24.12
N GLY A 186 32.09 -31.18 23.79
CA GLY A 186 31.65 -30.28 22.74
C GLY A 186 30.36 -29.50 23.06
N TYR A 187 29.78 -29.67 24.26
CA TYR A 187 28.59 -28.94 24.68
C TYR A 187 28.93 -27.52 25.16
N PRO A 188 28.01 -26.55 25.04
CA PRO A 188 28.21 -25.21 25.54
C PRO A 188 28.50 -25.18 27.04
N VAL A 189 29.48 -24.36 27.46
CA VAL A 189 29.84 -24.22 28.88
C VAL A 189 28.66 -23.68 29.71
N LEU A 190 27.91 -22.75 29.12
CA LEU A 190 26.80 -22.03 29.76
C LEU A 190 25.42 -22.68 29.54
N GLU A 191 25.37 -23.94 29.08
CA GLU A 191 24.13 -24.64 28.71
C GLU A 191 23.04 -24.60 29.80
N ASN A 192 23.43 -24.70 31.08
CA ASN A 192 22.48 -24.74 32.19
C ASN A 192 21.92 -23.35 32.58
N HIS A 193 22.38 -22.27 31.95
CA HIS A 193 21.93 -20.92 32.28
C HIS A 193 20.73 -20.53 31.41
N PRO A 194 19.61 -20.04 31.98
CA PRO A 194 18.41 -19.71 31.20
C PRO A 194 18.66 -18.67 30.11
N ALA A 195 19.55 -17.69 30.37
CA ALA A 195 19.94 -16.70 29.37
C ALA A 195 20.62 -17.32 28.13
N PHE A 196 21.30 -18.47 28.28
CA PHE A 196 21.93 -19.19 27.17
C PHE A 196 20.87 -19.81 26.25
N HIS A 197 19.83 -20.42 26.81
CA HIS A 197 18.71 -20.95 26.03
C HIS A 197 17.98 -19.84 25.26
N VAL A 198 17.70 -18.70 25.92
CA VAL A 198 17.09 -17.54 25.26
C VAL A 198 17.97 -17.04 24.13
N PHE A 199 19.27 -16.85 24.37
CA PHE A 199 20.25 -16.44 23.36
C PHE A 199 20.26 -17.38 22.14
N SER A 200 20.37 -18.69 22.37
CA SER A 200 20.50 -19.68 21.30
C SER A 200 19.23 -19.76 20.43
N ILE A 201 18.06 -19.85 21.06
CA ILE A 201 16.77 -19.93 20.34
C ILE A 201 16.51 -18.65 19.56
N THR A 202 16.67 -17.48 20.19
CA THR A 202 16.36 -16.20 19.53
C THR A 202 17.36 -15.86 18.42
N SER A 203 18.63 -16.27 18.52
CA SER A 203 19.61 -16.17 17.43
C SER A 203 19.19 -16.98 16.21
N LEU A 204 18.75 -18.23 16.41
CA LEU A 204 18.28 -19.10 15.33
C LEU A 204 17.00 -18.55 14.68
N VAL A 205 16.06 -18.06 15.49
CA VAL A 205 14.84 -17.40 15.00
C VAL A 205 15.19 -16.14 14.20
N ALA A 206 16.14 -15.33 14.66
CA ALA A 206 16.58 -14.14 13.94
C ALA A 206 17.17 -14.51 12.56
N LEU A 207 18.04 -15.52 12.51
CA LEU A 207 18.65 -16.01 11.27
C LEU A 207 17.60 -16.52 10.28
N THR A 208 16.69 -17.39 10.73
CA THR A 208 15.65 -17.98 9.85
C THR A 208 14.69 -16.94 9.30
N LEU A 209 14.28 -15.97 10.12
CA LEU A 209 13.42 -14.86 9.68
C LEU A 209 14.16 -13.88 8.75
N ALA A 210 15.46 -13.63 8.96
CA ALA A 210 16.25 -12.80 8.05
C ALA A 210 16.38 -13.44 6.66
N VAL A 211 16.70 -14.74 6.61
CA VAL A 211 16.76 -15.50 5.35
C VAL A 211 15.40 -15.55 4.66
N THR A 212 14.32 -15.74 5.40
CA THR A 212 12.96 -15.70 4.86
C THR A 212 12.64 -14.33 4.25
N ALA A 213 13.03 -13.24 4.90
CA ALA A 213 12.88 -11.89 4.37
C ALA A 213 13.65 -11.71 3.05
N LEU A 214 14.90 -12.19 2.99
CA LEU A 214 15.72 -12.18 1.76
C LEU A 214 15.03 -12.89 0.60
N VAL A 215 14.42 -14.06 0.84
CA VAL A 215 13.70 -14.81 -0.20
C VAL A 215 12.54 -13.97 -0.76
N PHE A 216 11.76 -13.30 0.09
CA PHE A 216 10.66 -12.44 -0.38
C PHE A 216 11.17 -11.21 -1.16
N PHE A 217 12.20 -10.51 -0.67
CA PHE A 217 12.74 -9.35 -1.38
C PHE A 217 13.40 -9.74 -2.72
N LEU A 218 14.14 -10.85 -2.76
CA LEU A 218 14.70 -11.37 -4.00
C LEU A 218 13.61 -11.79 -5.00
N SER A 219 12.50 -12.35 -4.50
CA SER A 219 11.32 -12.67 -5.32
C SER A 219 10.70 -11.42 -5.96
N ILE A 220 10.73 -10.27 -5.27
CA ILE A 220 10.28 -8.99 -5.84
C ILE A 220 11.24 -8.50 -6.91
N ILE A 221 12.55 -8.51 -6.64
CA ILE A 221 13.59 -8.04 -7.57
C ILE A 221 13.59 -8.86 -8.87
N THR A 222 13.34 -10.17 -8.78
CA THR A 222 13.30 -11.09 -9.93
C THR A 222 11.93 -11.16 -10.63
N SER A 223 10.91 -10.49 -10.08
CA SER A 223 9.56 -10.49 -10.64
C SER A 223 9.47 -9.63 -11.91
N ARG A 224 8.60 -10.05 -12.84
CA ARG A 224 8.31 -9.30 -14.07
C ARG A 224 7.47 -8.03 -13.85
N CYS A 225 7.00 -7.80 -12.63
CA CYS A 225 6.23 -6.63 -12.19
C CYS A 225 5.14 -6.19 -13.19
N GLN A 226 4.25 -7.12 -13.56
CA GLN A 226 3.15 -6.77 -14.45
C GLN A 226 2.10 -5.96 -13.69
N GLU A 227 1.34 -5.14 -14.42
CA GLU A 227 0.26 -4.31 -13.88
C GLU A 227 -0.67 -5.08 -12.92
N ARG A 228 -1.04 -6.31 -13.26
CA ARG A 228 -1.95 -7.14 -12.46
C ARG A 228 -1.36 -7.57 -11.11
N ASP A 229 -0.04 -7.67 -11.02
CA ASP A 229 0.68 -8.14 -9.84
C ASP A 229 0.65 -7.10 -8.71
N PHE A 230 0.52 -5.81 -9.06
CA PHE A 230 0.36 -4.71 -8.11
C PHE A 230 -0.92 -4.81 -7.28
N LYS A 231 -1.91 -5.60 -7.70
CA LYS A 231 -3.15 -5.75 -6.94
C LYS A 231 -2.93 -6.43 -5.58
N LEU A 232 -2.23 -7.56 -5.58
CA LEU A 232 -2.11 -8.44 -4.41
C LEU A 232 -0.74 -9.08 -4.28
N THR A 233 -0.16 -9.60 -5.38
CA THR A 233 1.07 -10.39 -5.34
C THR A 233 2.25 -9.58 -4.81
N LEU A 234 2.57 -8.44 -5.44
CA LEU A 234 3.72 -7.62 -5.06
C LEU A 234 3.55 -6.98 -3.67
N PRO A 235 2.41 -6.35 -3.33
CA PRO A 235 2.22 -5.78 -2.00
C PRO A 235 2.27 -6.83 -0.88
N ARG A 236 1.75 -8.05 -1.14
CA ARG A 236 1.79 -9.14 -0.15
C ARG A 236 3.20 -9.67 0.05
N MET A 237 3.97 -9.85 -1.03
CA MET A 237 5.39 -10.24 -0.93
C MET A 237 6.18 -9.21 -0.14
N LEU A 238 5.98 -7.91 -0.42
CA LEU A 238 6.65 -6.84 0.31
C LEU A 238 6.26 -6.82 1.78
N LEU A 239 4.97 -6.95 2.08
CA LEU A 239 4.46 -6.99 3.45
C LEU A 239 5.05 -8.17 4.23
N LEU A 240 5.04 -9.38 3.65
CA LEU A 240 5.63 -10.57 4.27
C LEU A 240 7.13 -10.42 4.49
N GLY A 241 7.86 -9.89 3.51
CA GLY A 241 9.29 -9.58 3.65
C GLY A 241 9.57 -8.63 4.80
N LEU A 242 8.82 -7.52 4.89
CA LEU A 242 8.93 -6.55 5.99
C LEU A 242 8.55 -7.15 7.35
N THR A 243 7.48 -7.95 7.45
CA THR A 243 7.13 -8.62 8.71
C THR A 243 8.26 -9.50 9.22
N SER A 244 8.84 -10.31 8.33
CA SER A 244 9.92 -11.22 8.65
C SER A 244 11.19 -10.45 9.03
N LEU A 245 11.48 -9.35 8.34
CA LEU A 245 12.60 -8.46 8.65
C LEU A 245 12.48 -7.83 10.05
N PHE A 246 11.34 -7.22 10.38
CA PHE A 246 11.16 -6.60 11.69
C PHE A 246 11.17 -7.63 12.82
N ALA A 247 10.53 -8.78 12.62
CA ALA A 247 10.57 -9.87 13.58
C ALA A 247 12.01 -10.38 13.80
N SER A 248 12.82 -10.44 12.74
CA SER A 248 14.25 -10.78 12.82
C SER A 248 15.05 -9.75 13.63
N ILE A 249 14.83 -8.44 13.41
CA ILE A 249 15.48 -7.37 14.18
C ILE A 249 15.18 -7.50 15.67
N VAL A 250 13.91 -7.72 16.03
CA VAL A 250 13.48 -7.90 17.42
C VAL A 250 14.13 -9.14 18.03
N ALA A 251 14.11 -10.28 17.33
CA ALA A 251 14.73 -11.50 17.78
C ALA A 251 16.24 -11.34 17.98
N MET A 252 16.93 -10.63 17.08
CA MET A 252 18.36 -10.35 17.23
C MET A 252 18.65 -9.47 18.44
N LEU A 253 17.83 -8.45 18.70
CA LEU A 253 18.00 -7.58 19.86
C LEU A 253 17.84 -8.37 21.17
N ILE A 254 16.87 -9.28 21.24
CA ILE A 254 16.66 -10.17 22.39
C ILE A 254 17.88 -11.09 22.58
N SER A 255 18.37 -11.69 21.50
CA SER A 255 19.57 -12.52 21.52
C SER A 255 20.77 -11.74 22.06
N PHE A 256 21.05 -10.56 21.50
CA PHE A 256 22.16 -9.72 21.92
C PHE A 256 22.06 -9.36 23.41
N CYS A 257 20.87 -8.98 23.89
CA CYS A 257 20.66 -8.69 25.31
C CYS A 257 20.95 -9.91 26.18
N ALA A 258 20.43 -11.09 25.81
CA ALA A 258 20.64 -12.34 26.53
C ALA A 258 22.12 -12.77 26.57
N GLY A 259 22.81 -12.75 25.43
CA GLY A 259 24.24 -13.08 25.35
C GLY A 259 25.11 -12.09 26.13
N HIS A 260 24.80 -10.80 26.05
CA HIS A 260 25.57 -9.76 26.74
C HIS A 260 25.38 -9.76 28.27
N THR A 261 24.33 -10.40 28.81
CA THR A 261 24.20 -10.59 30.27
C THR A 261 25.40 -11.32 30.86
N PHE A 262 25.99 -12.27 30.14
CA PHE A 262 27.17 -13.02 30.57
C PHE A 262 28.43 -12.16 30.72
N ILE A 263 28.51 -11.06 29.96
CA ILE A 263 29.64 -10.11 30.01
C ILE A 263 29.48 -9.13 31.19
N LEU A 264 28.24 -8.78 31.54
CA LEU A 264 27.92 -7.72 32.51
C LEU A 264 27.86 -8.20 33.97
N ILE A 265 27.69 -9.49 34.23
CA ILE A 265 27.42 -10.04 35.57
C ILE A 265 28.50 -9.67 36.61
N ASP A 266 29.76 -9.52 36.20
CA ASP A 266 30.89 -9.35 37.13
C ASP A 266 31.46 -7.92 37.28
N LYS A 267 31.18 -6.97 36.38
CA LYS A 267 31.90 -5.66 36.42
C LYS A 267 31.06 -4.38 36.51
N LEU A 268 29.84 -4.28 35.95
CA LEU A 268 29.18 -2.97 35.78
C LEU A 268 27.63 -3.02 35.70
N ARG A 269 26.94 -3.50 36.75
CA ARG A 269 25.45 -3.54 36.78
C ARG A 269 24.79 -2.16 36.62
N PHE A 270 25.37 -1.10 37.17
CA PHE A 270 24.83 0.26 37.09
C PHE A 270 25.05 0.95 35.74
N ALA A 271 26.10 0.59 34.98
CA ALA A 271 26.35 1.14 33.64
C ALA A 271 25.67 0.35 32.52
N ALA A 272 25.16 -0.86 32.80
CA ALA A 272 24.44 -1.69 31.83
C ALA A 272 23.19 -0.99 31.25
N ILE A 273 22.34 -0.45 32.14
CA ILE A 273 21.06 0.17 31.78
C ILE A 273 21.24 1.34 30.78
N PRO A 274 22.12 2.32 31.01
CA PRO A 274 22.33 3.40 30.05
C PRO A 274 22.96 2.91 28.73
N ILE A 275 23.83 1.90 28.75
CA ILE A 275 24.43 1.33 27.53
C ILE A 275 23.36 0.67 26.65
N TYR A 276 22.46 -0.14 27.24
CA TYR A 276 21.34 -0.73 26.50
C TYR A 276 20.34 0.32 26.01
N ALA A 277 20.06 1.34 26.83
CA ALA A 277 19.21 2.44 26.40
C ALA A 277 19.78 3.13 25.15
N VAL A 278 21.09 3.42 25.14
CA VAL A 278 21.77 4.02 23.98
C VAL A 278 21.83 3.08 22.78
N ALA A 279 22.12 1.79 22.99
CA ALA A 279 22.18 0.80 21.91
C ALA A 279 20.81 0.52 21.25
N CYS A 280 19.72 0.68 22.00
CA CYS A 280 18.36 0.55 21.47
C CYS A 280 17.89 1.79 20.70
N ILE A 281 18.50 2.97 20.88
CA ILE A 281 18.07 4.21 20.20
C ILE A 281 18.15 4.09 18.67
N PRO A 282 19.25 3.64 18.04
CA PRO A 282 19.30 3.46 16.59
C PRO A 282 18.28 2.46 16.05
N VAL A 283 18.03 1.36 16.79
CA VAL A 283 17.06 0.32 16.41
C VAL A 283 15.63 0.85 16.52
N ALA A 284 15.32 1.57 17.60
CA ALA A 284 14.03 2.21 17.80
C ALA A 284 13.79 3.32 16.77
N PHE A 285 14.80 4.13 16.46
CA PHE A 285 14.73 5.15 15.42
C PHE A 285 14.47 4.53 14.04
N PHE A 286 15.19 3.47 13.69
CA PHE A 286 14.97 2.75 12.44
C PHE A 286 13.54 2.17 12.37
N ALA A 287 13.07 1.55 13.45
CA ALA A 287 11.70 1.05 13.54
C ALA A 287 10.68 2.19 13.37
N LEU A 288 10.85 3.32 14.06
CA LEU A 288 9.96 4.49 13.95
C LEU A 288 9.88 5.06 12.52
N VAL A 289 10.99 5.07 11.78
CA VAL A 289 11.02 5.57 10.40
C VAL A 289 10.38 4.59 9.40
N GLN A 290 10.51 3.28 9.62
CA GLN A 290 10.02 2.25 8.69
C GLN A 290 8.61 1.74 8.99
N LEU A 291 8.13 1.92 10.22
CA LEU A 291 6.77 1.52 10.64
C LEU A 291 5.65 2.21 9.86
N PRO A 292 5.71 3.52 9.53
CA PRO A 292 4.68 4.17 8.72
C PRO A 292 4.43 3.45 7.40
N LEU A 293 5.50 3.11 6.67
CA LEU A 293 5.41 2.38 5.40
C LEU A 293 4.73 1.02 5.58
N TYR A 294 5.06 0.29 6.65
CA TYR A 294 4.46 -0.99 6.97
C TYR A 294 2.95 -0.87 7.24
N PHE A 295 2.55 0.13 8.03
CA PHE A 295 1.14 0.38 8.32
C PHE A 295 0.39 0.83 7.07
N ASP A 296 0.98 1.66 6.21
CA ASP A 296 0.39 2.09 4.95
C ASP A 296 0.16 0.90 4.00
N LEU A 297 1.13 -0.02 3.90
CA LEU A 297 0.99 -1.27 3.13
C LEU A 297 -0.11 -2.17 3.69
N LEU A 298 -0.16 -2.34 5.00
CA LEU A 298 -1.15 -3.17 5.70
C LEU A 298 -2.56 -2.59 5.53
N TRP A 299 -2.69 -1.28 5.70
CA TRP A 299 -3.92 -0.54 5.46
C TRP A 299 -4.37 -0.65 4.01
N ALA A 300 -3.47 -0.38 3.06
CA ALA A 300 -3.73 -0.48 1.63
C ALA A 300 -4.10 -1.89 1.18
N THR A 301 -3.57 -2.95 1.80
CA THR A 301 -3.96 -4.33 1.47
C THR A 301 -5.32 -4.71 2.06
N LEU A 302 -5.62 -4.33 3.31
CA LEU A 302 -6.87 -4.66 3.99
C LEU A 302 -8.10 -3.91 3.44
N ILE A 303 -7.94 -2.65 3.03
CA ILE A 303 -9.05 -1.86 2.49
C ILE A 303 -9.55 -2.46 1.17
N LYS A 304 -10.86 -2.63 1.06
CA LYS A 304 -11.49 -3.09 -0.19
C LYS A 304 -11.62 -1.96 -1.22
N VAL A 305 -12.01 -0.77 -0.79
CA VAL A 305 -12.28 0.39 -1.67
C VAL A 305 -11.43 1.58 -1.21
N PRO A 306 -10.55 2.12 -2.08
CA PRO A 306 -9.66 3.20 -1.69
C PRO A 306 -10.47 4.44 -1.27
N LEU A 307 -10.11 5.04 -0.14
CA LEU A 307 -10.72 6.28 0.33
C LEU A 307 -9.79 7.44 0.01
N ARG A 308 -10.34 8.51 -0.56
CA ARG A 308 -9.61 9.75 -0.77
C ARG A 308 -9.42 10.43 0.60
N SER A 309 -8.24 10.29 1.21
CA SER A 309 -7.93 11.00 2.46
C SER A 309 -7.56 12.45 2.16
N TYR A 310 -8.37 13.40 2.63
CA TYR A 310 -7.99 14.82 2.70
C TYR A 310 -7.01 15.09 3.85
N LYS A 311 -6.92 14.17 4.82
CA LYS A 311 -5.97 14.26 5.92
C LYS A 311 -4.62 13.78 5.43
N VAL A 312 -3.71 14.73 5.25
CA VAL A 312 -2.28 14.45 5.30
C VAL A 312 -2.04 13.82 6.67
N PHE A 313 -1.59 12.57 6.72
CA PHE A 313 -0.89 12.10 7.90
C PHE A 313 0.42 12.89 7.91
N ASN A 314 0.40 14.06 8.56
CA ASN A 314 1.63 14.74 8.93
C ASN A 314 2.30 13.81 9.95
N HIS A 315 3.21 12.99 9.46
CA HIS A 315 4.21 12.32 10.29
C HIS A 315 5.33 13.30 10.58
#